data_AF-A0A9P6RQZ6-F1
#
_entry.id   AF-A0A9P6RQZ6-F1
#
_cell.length_a   1.000
_cell.length_b   1.000
_cell.length_c   1.000
_cell.angle_alpha   90.00
_cell.angle_beta   90.00
_cell.angle_gamma   90.00
#
_symmetry.space_group_name_H-M   'P 1'
#
loop_
_entity.id
_entity.type
_entity.pdbx_description
1 polymer ?
#
loop_
_entity_poly.entity_id
_entity_poly.type
_entity_poly.pdbx_seq_one_letter_code
_entity_poly.pdbx_strand_id
1 'polypeptide(L)'
;MNRQRVVREVIWDNGADPKRQEVIMSRLLGAGRVWWYSRRHSTMVRAGADRWEALVKALKKNYERDMAIRQQQILERQHQPENIQMLMKMRPLLYSSLRDLELIDHIHICTKLYEILPYLATLTRLRLQVADHGTIYLYRIFQTCPFLESFEVDAKNYVEFPTPWIANDRPQEQQQQQQQQQQQQQQRDIPHPSPPLSPQQQQKQQSFRQPMHLQSFVLRNGHFAQSDLESLIALTPRLKELKLISLRSGVWIEENETALAHISTLTMACLESHGIALRSFHLSLAHTSKASSQCAMFLVCPKSTEWTFSTQDLLPIMVQRLRDTINVVTRLEIHHQDRAKLMPDSGLHRYLCESPHLLHLKAPYAAYLLEHMDVHSRANLPSSGRGPEPGPGTRGSTTGSEPSGIVWACRNLQSLHLGIHVQRDFPHETKVHSRIVYGYLSTVCPKIRDLRIDPYYQAVLLPRPILFMDLDAGLCLLSRLRYLETLLIGSAGMTTTSGSRDLTWMVASGWTAEACKEREKTLNGWKTMLLEETCQWSTVPLRTLEGPYIDADLKESLRHLGLLEDVKSTLDKMGEDVAMGHYCWPLLQRLSINRPIELGRAPEAELRRLFPTSRTSFSDLIPRPLR
;
A
#
# COMPACT_ATOMS: atom_id res chain seq x y z
N MET A 1 -20.92 -21.00 -10.61
CA MET A 1 -21.83 -19.83 -10.70
C MET A 1 -21.17 -18.46 -10.39
N ASN A 2 -19.90 -18.17 -10.76
CA ASN A 2 -19.32 -16.82 -10.56
C ASN A 2 -18.40 -16.33 -11.70
N ARG A 3 -18.53 -16.88 -12.91
CA ARG A 3 -17.65 -16.54 -14.06
C ARG A 3 -17.92 -15.17 -14.71
N GLN A 4 -18.92 -14.39 -14.27
CA GLN A 4 -19.38 -13.18 -14.96
C GLN A 4 -18.98 -11.84 -14.31
N ARG A 5 -18.13 -11.82 -13.28
CA ARG A 5 -17.58 -10.57 -12.71
C ARG A 5 -16.08 -10.64 -12.44
N VAL A 6 -15.32 -11.22 -13.36
CA VAL A 6 -13.86 -11.08 -13.30
C VAL A 6 -13.55 -9.64 -13.69
N VAL A 7 -13.37 -8.77 -12.68
CA VAL A 7 -12.81 -7.44 -12.89
C VAL A 7 -11.44 -7.66 -13.53
N ARG A 8 -11.32 -7.29 -14.80
CA ARG A 8 -10.06 -7.43 -15.52
C ARG A 8 -9.10 -6.36 -15.00
N GLU A 9 -7.99 -6.83 -14.47
CA GLU A 9 -6.92 -6.01 -13.93
C GLU A 9 -5.72 -6.07 -14.86
N VAL A 10 -5.15 -4.90 -15.15
CA VAL A 10 -3.99 -4.78 -16.02
C VAL A 10 -2.89 -4.06 -15.24
N ILE A 11 -1.77 -4.75 -15.04
CA ILE A 11 -0.63 -4.30 -14.25
C ILE A 11 0.62 -4.37 -15.11
N TRP A 12 1.35 -3.27 -15.23
CA TRP A 12 2.66 -3.30 -15.87
C TRP A 12 3.59 -2.17 -15.41
N ASP A 13 4.87 -2.38 -15.71
CA ASP A 13 5.91 -1.41 -15.45
C ASP A 13 6.62 -0.98 -16.75
N ASN A 14 7.39 0.11 -16.64
CA ASN A 14 8.25 0.60 -17.73
C ASN A 14 9.45 -0.32 -18.06
N GLY A 15 9.55 -1.50 -17.45
CA GLY A 15 10.53 -2.54 -17.79
C GLY A 15 9.99 -3.63 -18.71
N ALA A 16 8.68 -3.63 -19.05
CA ALA A 16 8.14 -4.61 -20.01
C ALA A 16 8.79 -4.44 -21.39
N ASP A 17 9.11 -5.55 -22.07
CA ASP A 17 9.56 -5.52 -23.47
C ASP A 17 8.42 -5.03 -24.40
N PRO A 18 8.74 -4.50 -25.60
CA PRO A 18 7.73 -3.92 -26.50
C PRO A 18 6.62 -4.89 -26.90
N LYS A 19 6.93 -6.18 -27.13
CA LYS A 19 5.93 -7.19 -27.51
C LYS A 19 4.95 -7.43 -26.37
N ARG A 20 5.46 -7.56 -25.14
CA ARG A 20 4.63 -7.68 -23.95
C ARG A 20 3.79 -6.44 -23.71
N GLN A 21 4.32 -5.26 -23.97
CA GLN A 21 3.58 -3.99 -23.87
C GLN A 21 2.40 -3.97 -24.84
N GLU A 22 2.56 -4.40 -26.09
CA GLU A 22 1.45 -4.50 -27.05
C GLU A 22 0.34 -5.43 -26.53
N VAL A 23 0.73 -6.59 -25.98
CA VAL A 23 -0.23 -7.52 -25.34
C VAL A 23 -0.94 -6.86 -24.15
N ILE A 24 -0.21 -6.12 -23.31
CA ILE A 24 -0.80 -5.39 -22.17
C ILE A 24 -1.80 -4.33 -22.67
N MET A 25 -1.42 -3.52 -23.65
CA MET A 25 -2.27 -2.47 -24.22
C MET A 25 -3.53 -3.06 -24.87
N SER A 26 -3.42 -4.23 -25.51
CA SER A 26 -4.58 -4.95 -26.05
C SER A 26 -5.56 -5.41 -24.95
N ARG A 27 -5.05 -5.69 -23.74
CA ARG A 27 -5.84 -6.13 -22.57
C ARG A 27 -6.49 -4.97 -21.81
N LEU A 28 -6.06 -3.73 -22.03
CA LEU A 28 -6.72 -2.55 -21.46
C LEU A 28 -8.16 -2.41 -21.95
N LEU A 29 -8.48 -2.95 -23.13
CA LEU A 29 -9.83 -2.98 -23.65
C LEU A 29 -10.73 -3.85 -22.76
N GLY A 30 -11.62 -3.19 -22.02
CA GLY A 30 -12.49 -3.83 -21.02
C GLY A 30 -11.83 -4.10 -19.67
N ALA A 31 -10.67 -3.49 -19.37
CA ALA A 31 -10.08 -3.50 -18.05
C ALA A 31 -10.88 -2.61 -17.09
N GLY A 32 -11.30 -3.17 -15.96
CA GLY A 32 -11.94 -2.40 -14.89
C GLY A 32 -10.93 -1.71 -13.97
N ARG A 33 -9.70 -2.23 -13.90
CA ARG A 33 -8.60 -1.72 -13.09
C ARG A 33 -7.30 -1.64 -13.87
N VAL A 34 -6.62 -0.51 -13.77
CA VAL A 34 -5.37 -0.24 -14.47
C VAL A 34 -4.35 0.29 -13.49
N TRP A 35 -3.21 -0.39 -13.43
CA TRP A 35 -2.09 -0.03 -12.57
C TRP A 35 -0.82 0.10 -13.41
N TRP A 36 -0.25 1.29 -13.39
CA TRP A 36 0.95 1.59 -14.16
C TRP A 36 2.08 2.10 -13.27
N TYR A 37 3.25 1.49 -13.46
CA TYR A 37 4.46 1.79 -12.71
C TYR A 37 5.57 2.30 -13.61
N SER A 38 5.97 3.54 -13.41
CA SER A 38 7.19 4.05 -14.03
C SER A 38 8.39 3.85 -13.12
N ARG A 39 9.55 3.62 -13.73
CA ARG A 39 10.82 3.43 -13.03
C ARG A 39 11.72 4.62 -13.26
N ARG A 40 12.42 5.06 -12.21
CA ARG A 40 13.56 5.96 -12.32
C ARG A 40 14.74 5.15 -12.88
N HIS A 41 14.82 5.05 -14.20
CA HIS A 41 16.08 4.71 -14.85
C HIS A 41 16.51 5.93 -15.65
N SER A 42 17.65 6.52 -15.28
CA SER A 42 18.22 7.72 -15.91
C SER A 42 18.39 7.56 -17.43
N THR A 43 18.61 6.33 -17.90
CA THR A 43 18.75 6.00 -19.32
C THR A 43 17.42 5.80 -20.06
N MET A 44 16.27 5.80 -19.37
CA MET A 44 14.97 5.40 -19.92
C MET A 44 13.91 6.51 -20.01
N VAL A 45 14.29 7.79 -19.87
CA VAL A 45 13.33 8.91 -19.96
C VAL A 45 12.51 8.87 -21.26
N ARG A 46 13.15 8.61 -22.41
CA ARG A 46 12.46 8.47 -23.70
C ARG A 46 11.48 7.30 -23.73
N ALA A 47 11.91 6.11 -23.29
CA ALA A 47 11.06 4.94 -23.25
C ALA A 47 9.83 5.12 -22.34
N GLY A 48 9.95 5.94 -21.28
CA GLY A 48 8.82 6.34 -20.44
C GLY A 48 7.78 7.16 -21.20
N ALA A 49 8.21 8.12 -22.01
CA ALA A 49 7.33 8.96 -22.83
C ALA A 49 6.57 8.13 -23.88
N ASP A 50 7.26 7.26 -24.62
CA ASP A 50 6.62 6.39 -25.64
C ASP A 50 5.57 5.46 -25.02
N ARG A 51 5.83 4.96 -23.80
CA ARG A 51 4.90 4.11 -23.05
C ARG A 51 3.70 4.87 -22.54
N TRP A 52 3.90 6.11 -22.09
CA TRP A 52 2.82 6.99 -21.70
C TRP A 52 1.92 7.28 -22.91
N GLU A 53 2.49 7.62 -24.07
CA GLU A 53 1.72 7.85 -25.30
C GLU A 53 0.91 6.61 -25.70
N ALA A 54 1.51 5.41 -25.58
CA ALA A 54 0.79 4.16 -25.81
C ALA A 54 -0.38 3.96 -24.85
N LEU A 55 -0.21 4.32 -23.57
CA LEU A 55 -1.29 4.31 -22.57
C LEU A 55 -2.40 5.30 -22.94
N VAL A 56 -2.06 6.54 -23.27
CA VAL A 56 -3.03 7.57 -23.69
C VAL A 56 -3.84 7.07 -24.89
N LYS A 57 -3.18 6.52 -25.91
CA LYS A 57 -3.82 5.95 -27.10
C LYS A 57 -4.76 4.79 -26.75
N ALA A 58 -4.34 3.91 -25.84
CA ALA A 58 -5.16 2.78 -25.41
C ALA A 58 -6.40 3.23 -24.60
N LEU A 59 -6.25 4.19 -23.69
CA LEU A 59 -7.35 4.77 -22.93
C LEU A 59 -8.35 5.50 -23.85
N LYS A 60 -7.86 6.30 -24.80
CA LYS A 60 -8.68 6.94 -25.82
C LYS A 60 -9.51 5.93 -26.60
N LYS A 61 -8.87 4.87 -27.12
CA LYS A 61 -9.56 3.81 -27.86
C LYS A 61 -10.60 3.09 -27.01
N ASN A 62 -10.31 2.85 -25.73
CA ASN A 62 -11.27 2.24 -24.81
C ASN A 62 -12.48 3.14 -24.57
N TYR A 63 -12.25 4.44 -24.36
CA TYR A 63 -13.30 5.44 -24.18
C TYR A 63 -14.20 5.58 -25.43
N GLU A 64 -13.61 5.70 -26.62
CA GLU A 64 -14.35 5.78 -27.88
C GLU A 64 -15.24 4.56 -28.09
N ARG A 65 -14.73 3.37 -27.77
CA ARG A 65 -15.49 2.12 -27.83
C ARG A 65 -16.65 2.11 -26.82
N ASP A 66 -16.40 2.50 -25.58
CA ASP A 66 -17.44 2.58 -24.54
C ASP A 66 -18.55 3.56 -24.95
N MET A 67 -18.18 4.69 -25.55
CA MET A 67 -19.13 5.66 -26.09
C MET A 67 -19.94 5.10 -27.27
N ALA A 68 -19.30 4.39 -28.21
CA ALA A 68 -19.98 3.75 -29.32
C ALA A 68 -20.98 2.68 -28.84
N ILE A 69 -20.60 1.86 -27.85
CA ILE A 69 -21.49 0.85 -27.25
C ILE A 69 -22.70 1.52 -26.59
N ARG A 70 -22.50 2.62 -25.85
CA ARG A 70 -23.61 3.36 -25.22
C ARG A 70 -24.55 3.97 -26.25
N GLN A 71 -24.03 4.59 -27.30
CA GLN A 71 -24.83 5.15 -28.38
C GLN A 71 -25.66 4.05 -29.07
N GLN A 72 -25.06 2.91 -29.38
CA GLN A 72 -25.77 1.76 -29.93
C GLN A 72 -26.88 1.26 -29.00
N GLN A 73 -26.61 1.16 -27.70
CA GLN A 73 -27.62 0.76 -26.71
C GLN A 73 -28.79 1.75 -26.62
N ILE A 74 -28.53 3.06 -26.77
CA ILE A 74 -29.59 4.08 -26.79
C ILE A 74 -30.46 3.92 -28.05
N LEU A 75 -29.84 3.73 -29.21
CA LEU A 75 -30.55 3.51 -30.49
C LEU A 75 -31.38 2.22 -30.46
N GLU A 76 -30.81 1.13 -29.94
CA GLU A 76 -31.51 -0.16 -29.77
C GLU A 76 -32.71 -0.01 -28.82
N ARG A 77 -32.58 0.76 -27.73
CA ARG A 77 -33.69 1.03 -26.79
C ARG A 77 -34.83 1.83 -27.43
N GLN A 78 -34.54 2.71 -28.38
CA GLN A 78 -35.57 3.50 -29.06
C GLN A 78 -36.41 2.66 -30.04
N HIS A 79 -35.86 1.56 -30.57
CA HIS A 79 -36.51 0.75 -31.60
C HIS A 79 -37.06 -0.59 -31.10
N GLN A 80 -36.84 -0.96 -29.84
CA GLN A 80 -37.27 -2.27 -29.34
C GLN A 80 -38.63 -2.22 -28.61
N PRO A 81 -39.55 -3.16 -28.93
CA PRO A 81 -40.80 -3.33 -28.18
C PRO A 81 -40.49 -3.72 -26.73
N GLU A 82 -41.32 -3.24 -25.78
CA GLU A 82 -41.09 -3.34 -24.32
C GLU A 82 -40.74 -4.75 -23.83
N ASN A 83 -41.24 -5.80 -24.49
CA ASN A 83 -40.98 -7.19 -24.14
C ASN A 83 -39.51 -7.64 -24.33
N ILE A 84 -38.70 -6.94 -25.14
CA ILE A 84 -37.28 -7.31 -25.39
C ILE A 84 -36.30 -6.62 -24.42
N GLN A 85 -36.74 -5.56 -23.71
CA GLN A 85 -35.89 -4.86 -22.74
C GLN A 85 -35.41 -5.76 -21.59
N MET A 86 -36.17 -6.80 -21.24
CA MET A 86 -35.81 -7.75 -20.17
C MET A 86 -34.65 -8.68 -20.59
N LEU A 87 -34.60 -9.09 -21.86
CA LEU A 87 -33.53 -9.93 -22.42
C LEU A 87 -32.21 -9.18 -22.59
N MET A 88 -32.25 -7.87 -22.86
CA MET A 88 -31.04 -7.04 -22.92
C MET A 88 -30.38 -6.81 -21.55
N LYS A 89 -31.12 -6.87 -20.45
CA LYS A 89 -30.53 -6.86 -19.10
C LYS A 89 -29.68 -8.11 -18.81
N MET A 90 -29.86 -9.19 -19.59
CA MET A 90 -29.11 -10.45 -19.41
C MET A 90 -27.90 -10.60 -20.35
N ARG A 91 -27.65 -9.66 -21.29
CA ARG A 91 -26.40 -9.72 -22.05
C ARG A 91 -25.23 -9.54 -21.07
N PRO A 92 -24.31 -10.52 -20.97
CA PRO A 92 -23.17 -10.38 -20.09
C PRO A 92 -22.43 -9.10 -20.49
N LEU A 93 -22.26 -8.19 -19.53
CA LEU A 93 -21.41 -7.01 -19.65
C LEU A 93 -19.97 -7.52 -19.78
N LEU A 94 -19.62 -8.04 -20.96
CA LEU A 94 -18.29 -8.58 -21.27
C LEU A 94 -17.21 -7.49 -21.20
N TYR A 95 -17.62 -6.24 -21.06
CA TYR A 95 -16.77 -5.06 -20.97
C TYR A 95 -17.14 -4.27 -19.72
N SER A 96 -16.17 -4.11 -18.82
CA SER A 96 -16.25 -3.14 -17.74
C SER A 96 -15.54 -1.86 -18.16
N SER A 97 -16.21 -0.72 -18.03
CA SER A 97 -15.54 0.59 -18.10
C SER A 97 -14.47 0.69 -17.02
N LEU A 98 -13.43 1.46 -17.28
CA LEU A 98 -12.35 1.70 -16.34
C LEU A 98 -12.90 2.41 -15.09
N ARG A 99 -12.67 1.81 -13.92
CA ARG A 99 -13.19 2.27 -12.63
C ARG A 99 -12.08 2.65 -11.67
N ASP A 100 -10.98 1.90 -11.66
CA ASP A 100 -9.84 2.15 -10.79
C ASP A 100 -8.58 2.40 -11.61
N LEU A 101 -7.92 3.53 -11.35
CA LEU A 101 -6.66 3.90 -11.97
C LEU A 101 -5.63 4.21 -10.88
N GLU A 102 -4.49 3.53 -10.96
CA GLU A 102 -3.34 3.77 -10.10
C GLU A 102 -2.13 4.08 -10.96
N LEU A 103 -1.56 5.26 -10.75
CA LEU A 103 -0.36 5.72 -11.44
C LEU A 103 0.74 5.92 -10.41
N ILE A 104 1.80 5.14 -10.51
CA ILE A 104 2.95 5.18 -9.60
C ILE A 104 4.17 5.59 -10.41
N ASP A 105 4.73 6.77 -10.15
CA ASP A 105 5.50 7.40 -11.20
C ASP A 105 6.74 8.20 -10.80
N HIS A 106 7.67 8.19 -11.76
CA HIS A 106 8.86 9.02 -11.93
C HIS A 106 8.81 9.90 -13.20
N ILE A 107 7.84 9.67 -14.07
CA ILE A 107 7.38 10.59 -15.10
C ILE A 107 6.56 11.66 -14.38
N HIS A 108 6.54 12.87 -14.95
CA HIS A 108 5.87 14.01 -14.36
C HIS A 108 4.33 13.84 -14.46
N ILE A 109 3.71 12.92 -13.68
CA ILE A 109 2.23 12.71 -13.65
C ILE A 109 1.53 14.05 -13.61
N CYS A 110 2.00 14.97 -12.76
CA CYS A 110 1.37 16.25 -12.55
C CYS A 110 1.15 17.04 -13.85
N THR A 111 2.05 16.93 -14.85
CA THR A 111 1.87 17.58 -16.15
C THR A 111 1.14 16.70 -17.15
N LYS A 112 1.34 15.38 -17.08
CA LYS A 112 0.83 14.42 -18.05
C LYS A 112 -0.61 13.96 -17.80
N LEU A 113 -1.07 13.97 -16.56
CA LEU A 113 -2.40 13.50 -16.15
C LEU A 113 -3.53 14.09 -17.01
N TYR A 114 -3.43 15.36 -17.38
CA TYR A 114 -4.45 16.05 -18.18
C TYR A 114 -4.61 15.49 -19.60
N GLU A 115 -3.61 14.77 -20.13
CA GLU A 115 -3.69 14.11 -21.44
C GLU A 115 -4.65 12.92 -21.42
N ILE A 116 -4.83 12.27 -20.25
CA ILE A 116 -5.69 11.10 -20.11
C ILE A 116 -7.05 11.41 -19.46
N LEU A 117 -7.18 12.50 -18.71
CA LEU A 117 -8.42 12.85 -18.02
C LEU A 117 -9.68 12.73 -18.90
N PRO A 118 -9.71 13.24 -20.16
CA PRO A 118 -10.91 13.16 -21.00
C PRO A 118 -11.47 11.75 -21.21
N TYR A 119 -10.64 10.72 -21.00
CA TYR A 119 -10.99 9.31 -21.19
C TYR A 119 -11.39 8.60 -19.88
N LEU A 120 -11.42 9.32 -18.75
CA LEU A 120 -11.63 8.78 -17.40
C LEU A 120 -13.00 9.13 -16.81
N ALA A 121 -13.99 9.45 -17.65
CA ALA A 121 -15.32 9.87 -17.21
C ALA A 121 -16.08 8.85 -16.32
N THR A 122 -15.67 7.58 -16.31
CA THR A 122 -16.27 6.51 -15.50
C THR A 122 -15.48 6.16 -14.24
N LEU A 123 -14.39 6.88 -13.98
CA LEU A 123 -13.46 6.57 -12.93
C LEU A 123 -14.11 6.80 -11.56
N THR A 124 -14.04 5.79 -10.69
CA THR A 124 -14.52 5.83 -9.30
C THR A 124 -13.37 5.93 -8.32
N ARG A 125 -12.16 5.48 -8.70
CA ARG A 125 -10.96 5.57 -7.85
C ARG A 125 -9.75 6.04 -8.63
N LEU A 126 -9.08 7.06 -8.12
CA LEU A 126 -7.82 7.57 -8.64
C LEU A 126 -6.78 7.61 -7.53
N ARG A 127 -5.70 6.85 -7.69
CA ARG A 127 -4.53 6.88 -6.80
C ARG A 127 -3.30 7.31 -7.57
N LEU A 128 -2.63 8.35 -7.09
CA LEU A 128 -1.43 8.92 -7.71
C LEU A 128 -0.28 8.85 -6.72
N GLN A 129 0.83 8.22 -7.09
CA GLN A 129 2.07 8.28 -6.33
C GLN A 129 3.09 9.11 -7.10
N VAL A 130 3.39 10.31 -6.58
CA VAL A 130 4.19 11.33 -7.25
C VAL A 130 5.60 11.34 -6.65
N ALA A 131 6.61 10.90 -7.39
CA ALA A 131 7.98 10.83 -6.86
C ALA A 131 8.68 12.19 -6.73
N ASP A 132 8.33 13.17 -7.57
CA ASP A 132 8.95 14.50 -7.60
C ASP A 132 7.93 15.59 -7.21
N HIS A 133 8.32 16.87 -7.26
CA HIS A 133 7.39 17.97 -7.04
C HIS A 133 6.47 18.17 -8.25
N GLY A 134 5.26 18.68 -8.05
CA GLY A 134 4.41 19.07 -9.16
C GLY A 134 3.07 19.66 -8.73
N THR A 135 2.28 20.03 -9.73
CA THR A 135 1.02 20.75 -9.55
C THR A 135 -0.16 19.95 -10.10
N ILE A 136 -1.21 19.75 -9.29
CA ILE A 136 -2.43 19.04 -9.69
C ILE A 136 -3.65 19.97 -9.55
N TYR A 137 -4.31 20.26 -10.66
CA TYR A 137 -5.54 21.05 -10.70
C TYR A 137 -6.77 20.16 -10.43
N LEU A 138 -7.21 20.12 -9.17
CA LEU A 138 -8.33 19.26 -8.76
C LEU A 138 -9.65 19.56 -9.48
N TYR A 139 -9.93 20.82 -9.82
CA TYR A 139 -11.14 21.18 -10.55
C TYR A 139 -11.25 20.44 -11.89
N ARG A 140 -10.13 20.22 -12.58
CA ARG A 140 -10.12 19.45 -13.84
C ARG A 140 -10.42 17.99 -13.60
N ILE A 141 -9.91 17.42 -12.52
CA ILE A 141 -10.15 16.02 -12.15
C ILE A 141 -11.63 15.83 -11.82
N PHE A 142 -12.18 16.63 -10.91
CA PHE A 142 -13.59 16.49 -10.49
C PHE A 142 -14.57 16.80 -11.62
N GLN A 143 -14.27 17.78 -12.48
CA GLN A 143 -15.09 18.05 -13.67
C GLN A 143 -15.08 16.87 -14.66
N THR A 144 -13.93 16.22 -14.84
CA THR A 144 -13.81 15.14 -15.82
C THR A 144 -14.24 13.78 -15.26
N CYS A 145 -14.13 13.58 -13.95
CA CYS A 145 -14.46 12.35 -13.24
C CYS A 145 -15.59 12.59 -12.23
N PRO A 146 -16.84 12.83 -12.69
CA PRO A 146 -17.95 13.20 -11.79
C PRO A 146 -18.39 12.06 -10.85
N PHE A 147 -18.02 10.81 -11.16
CA PHE A 147 -18.33 9.63 -10.35
C PHE A 147 -17.19 9.24 -9.40
N LEU A 148 -16.20 10.11 -9.20
CA LEU A 148 -15.06 9.80 -8.35
C LEU A 148 -15.50 9.63 -6.89
N GLU A 149 -15.29 8.44 -6.35
CA GLU A 149 -15.62 8.07 -4.97
C GLU A 149 -14.38 8.08 -4.07
N SER A 150 -13.19 7.82 -4.61
CA SER A 150 -11.94 7.81 -3.87
C SER A 150 -10.83 8.50 -4.64
N PHE A 151 -10.21 9.50 -4.00
CA PHE A 151 -9.07 10.23 -4.52
C PHE A 151 -7.92 10.16 -3.52
N GLU A 152 -6.78 9.65 -3.97
CA GLU A 152 -5.57 9.52 -3.16
C GLU A 152 -4.37 10.08 -3.90
N VAL A 153 -3.62 10.98 -3.27
CA VAL A 153 -2.33 11.47 -3.75
C VAL A 153 -1.27 11.21 -2.68
N ASP A 154 -0.21 10.52 -3.07
CA ASP A 154 0.95 10.23 -2.24
C ASP A 154 2.20 10.82 -2.89
N ALA A 155 2.59 12.03 -2.47
CA ALA A 155 3.79 12.66 -2.97
C ALA A 155 4.99 12.31 -2.09
N LYS A 156 6.12 11.91 -2.68
CA LYS A 156 7.37 11.69 -1.94
C LYS A 156 7.97 13.01 -1.46
N ASN A 157 7.87 14.06 -2.27
CA ASN A 157 8.33 15.41 -1.94
C ASN A 157 7.14 16.27 -1.51
N TYR A 158 6.47 16.91 -2.45
CA TYR A 158 5.23 17.64 -2.25
C TYR A 158 4.45 17.82 -3.55
N VAL A 159 3.14 17.99 -3.45
CA VAL A 159 2.28 18.35 -4.59
C VAL A 159 1.46 19.57 -4.21
N GLU A 160 1.46 20.56 -5.11
CA GLU A 160 0.63 21.75 -5.00
C GLU A 160 -0.73 21.49 -5.64
N PHE A 161 -1.79 21.94 -4.96
CA PHE A 161 -3.16 21.92 -5.47
C PHE A 161 -3.67 23.36 -5.56
N PRO A 162 -3.46 24.05 -6.69
CA PRO A 162 -3.81 25.46 -6.84
C PRO A 162 -5.31 25.70 -6.71
N THR A 163 -5.64 26.87 -6.17
CA THR A 163 -7.02 27.36 -6.09
C THR A 163 -7.54 27.77 -7.48
N PRO A 164 -8.83 27.57 -7.78
CA PRO A 164 -9.83 26.89 -6.94
C PRO A 164 -9.88 25.37 -7.18
N TRP A 165 -10.24 24.60 -6.15
CA TRP A 165 -10.42 23.14 -6.30
C TRP A 165 -11.72 22.76 -7.00
N ILE A 166 -12.73 23.61 -6.90
CA ILE A 166 -14.01 23.49 -7.57
C ILE A 166 -14.12 24.68 -8.50
N ALA A 167 -14.47 24.44 -9.77
CA ALA A 167 -14.60 25.54 -10.72
C ALA A 167 -15.69 26.51 -10.21
N ASN A 168 -15.30 27.75 -9.93
CA ASN A 168 -16.29 28.81 -9.69
C ASN A 168 -17.09 28.98 -10.99
N ASP A 169 -18.42 28.89 -10.90
CA ASP A 169 -19.41 28.78 -11.99
C ASP A 169 -19.44 29.90 -13.04
N ARG A 170 -18.41 30.75 -13.12
CA ARG A 170 -18.27 31.75 -14.16
C ARG A 170 -17.05 31.39 -14.99
N PRO A 171 -17.24 30.72 -16.15
CA PRO A 171 -16.22 30.72 -17.18
C PRO A 171 -15.77 32.16 -17.36
N GLN A 172 -14.48 32.44 -17.19
CA GLN A 172 -13.93 33.79 -17.36
C GLN A 172 -14.35 34.38 -18.72
N GLU A 173 -14.53 33.52 -19.72
CA GLU A 173 -15.10 33.86 -21.03
C GLU A 173 -16.55 34.33 -20.98
N GLN A 174 -17.42 33.75 -20.14
CA GLN A 174 -18.79 34.27 -19.94
C GLN A 174 -18.78 35.58 -19.18
N GLN A 175 -17.84 35.76 -18.25
CA GLN A 175 -17.69 37.03 -17.52
C GLN A 175 -17.13 38.13 -18.44
N GLN A 176 -16.19 37.80 -19.33
CA GLN A 176 -15.71 38.70 -20.39
C GLN A 176 -16.78 38.97 -21.45
N GLN A 177 -17.58 37.97 -21.85
CA GLN A 177 -18.71 38.18 -22.77
C GLN A 177 -19.82 39.01 -22.12
N GLN A 178 -20.11 38.83 -20.83
CA GLN A 178 -21.03 39.72 -20.11
C GLN A 178 -20.45 41.13 -19.98
N GLN A 179 -19.16 41.29 -19.70
CA GLN A 179 -18.53 42.62 -19.68
C GLN A 179 -18.53 43.27 -21.06
N GLN A 180 -18.27 42.53 -22.13
CA GLN A 180 -18.37 43.05 -23.51
C GLN A 180 -19.81 43.38 -23.89
N GLN A 181 -20.79 42.55 -23.51
CA GLN A 181 -22.21 42.86 -23.72
C GLN A 181 -22.66 44.07 -22.90
N GLN A 182 -22.18 44.23 -21.66
CA GLN A 182 -22.46 45.40 -20.84
C GLN A 182 -21.81 46.66 -21.42
N GLN A 183 -20.58 46.59 -21.94
CA GLN A 183 -19.94 47.71 -22.63
C GLN A 183 -20.65 48.07 -23.94
N GLN A 184 -21.12 47.09 -24.70
CA GLN A 184 -21.93 47.34 -25.91
C GLN A 184 -23.34 47.87 -25.58
N GLN A 185 -23.93 47.46 -24.46
CA GLN A 185 -25.21 48.01 -23.97
C GLN A 185 -25.06 49.42 -23.41
N GLN A 186 -23.93 49.76 -22.76
CA GLN A 186 -23.65 51.12 -22.31
C GLN A 186 -23.45 52.11 -23.48
N GLN A 187 -23.16 51.64 -24.69
CA GLN A 187 -23.11 52.47 -25.90
C GLN A 187 -24.49 52.63 -26.59
N ARG A 188 -25.54 51.97 -26.10
CA ARG A 188 -26.91 52.15 -26.59
C ARG A 188 -27.75 52.78 -25.47
N ASP A 189 -28.00 54.08 -25.56
CA ASP A 189 -28.75 54.92 -24.61
C ASP A 189 -30.25 54.57 -24.47
N ILE A 190 -30.65 53.31 -24.63
CA ILE A 190 -32.03 52.87 -24.49
C ILE A 190 -32.11 51.82 -23.38
N PRO A 191 -32.72 52.15 -22.22
CA PRO A 191 -32.90 51.21 -21.12
C PRO A 191 -33.97 50.18 -21.50
N HIS A 192 -33.55 49.07 -22.10
CA HIS A 192 -34.40 47.89 -22.27
C HIS A 192 -34.13 46.87 -21.16
N PRO A 193 -35.19 46.31 -20.54
CA PRO A 193 -35.04 45.25 -19.55
C PRO A 193 -34.39 44.03 -20.20
N SER A 194 -33.31 43.54 -19.60
CA SER A 194 -32.60 42.35 -20.05
C SER A 194 -33.57 41.17 -20.16
N PRO A 195 -33.63 40.46 -21.30
CA PRO A 195 -34.46 39.27 -21.39
C PRO A 195 -33.99 38.24 -20.35
N PRO A 196 -34.92 37.52 -19.68
CA PRO A 196 -34.56 36.49 -18.73
C PRO A 196 -33.64 35.47 -19.40
N LEU A 197 -32.57 35.09 -18.68
CA LEU A 197 -31.63 34.07 -19.12
C LEU A 197 -32.40 32.83 -19.59
N SER A 198 -32.00 32.31 -20.76
CA SER A 198 -32.63 31.11 -21.31
C SER A 198 -32.61 29.95 -20.29
N PRO A 199 -33.68 29.14 -20.18
CA PRO A 199 -33.74 28.02 -19.23
C PRO A 199 -32.54 27.06 -19.35
N GLN A 200 -31.96 26.91 -20.55
CA GLN A 200 -30.75 26.11 -20.77
C GLN A 200 -29.50 26.67 -20.08
N GLN A 201 -29.36 28.00 -19.98
CA GLN A 201 -28.25 28.62 -19.24
C GLN A 201 -28.41 28.43 -17.73
N GLN A 202 -29.65 28.52 -17.23
CA GLN A 202 -29.93 28.25 -15.81
C GLN A 202 -29.67 26.78 -15.44
N GLN A 203 -30.03 25.83 -16.32
CA GLN A 203 -29.80 24.41 -16.08
C GLN A 203 -28.31 24.03 -16.10
N LYS A 204 -27.50 24.67 -16.97
CA LYS A 204 -26.03 24.51 -16.95
C LYS A 204 -25.37 25.11 -15.71
N GLN A 205 -25.92 26.18 -15.14
CA GLN A 205 -25.42 26.75 -13.88
C GLN A 205 -25.78 25.88 -12.67
N GLN A 206 -26.92 25.17 -12.71
CA GLN A 206 -27.33 24.29 -11.60
C GLN A 206 -26.57 22.95 -11.57
N SER A 207 -26.03 22.47 -12.70
CA SER A 207 -25.34 21.17 -12.74
C SER A 207 -24.06 21.11 -11.90
N PHE A 208 -23.43 22.24 -11.61
CA PHE A 208 -22.15 22.28 -10.89
C PHE A 208 -22.29 22.30 -9.36
N ARG A 209 -23.49 22.57 -8.84
CA ARG A 209 -23.79 22.47 -7.40
C ARG A 209 -24.27 21.08 -6.98
N GLN A 210 -24.16 20.10 -7.87
CA GLN A 210 -24.51 18.73 -7.51
C GLN A 210 -23.52 18.20 -6.46
N PRO A 211 -24.03 17.60 -5.36
CA PRO A 211 -23.16 16.93 -4.40
C PRO A 211 -22.28 15.89 -5.09
N MET A 212 -20.99 15.94 -4.81
CA MET A 212 -20.03 15.00 -5.37
C MET A 212 -20.18 13.62 -4.73
N HIS A 213 -19.80 12.58 -5.47
CA HIS A 213 -19.85 11.18 -5.02
C HIS A 213 -18.66 10.77 -4.13
N LEU A 214 -17.77 11.71 -3.81
CA LEU A 214 -16.54 11.46 -3.08
C LEU A 214 -16.84 10.93 -1.66
N GLN A 215 -16.23 9.79 -1.33
CA GLN A 215 -16.31 9.10 -0.05
C GLN A 215 -14.95 9.04 0.66
N SER A 216 -13.84 9.09 -0.08
CA SER A 216 -12.48 9.04 0.46
C SER A 216 -11.60 10.10 -0.21
N PHE A 217 -10.99 10.95 0.61
CA PHE A 217 -10.06 11.98 0.18
C PHE A 217 -8.78 11.91 1.00
N VAL A 218 -7.69 11.50 0.36
CA VAL A 218 -6.39 11.28 1.02
C VAL A 218 -5.31 12.07 0.29
N LEU A 219 -4.72 13.04 0.98
CA LEU A 219 -3.57 13.81 0.49
C LEU A 219 -2.38 13.57 1.40
N ARG A 220 -1.25 13.12 0.84
CA ARG A 220 0.03 13.05 1.55
C ARG A 220 1.02 14.03 0.92
N ASN A 221 1.70 14.81 1.77
CA ASN A 221 2.61 15.87 1.30
C ASN A 221 1.91 16.90 0.38
N GLY A 222 0.63 17.17 0.63
CA GLY A 222 -0.12 18.16 -0.13
C GLY A 222 0.14 19.58 0.34
N HIS A 223 0.00 20.52 -0.59
CA HIS A 223 -0.02 21.96 -0.32
C HIS A 223 -1.24 22.59 -1.00
N PHE A 224 -2.09 23.28 -0.22
CA PHE A 224 -3.36 23.84 -0.68
C PHE A 224 -3.90 24.94 0.23
N ALA A 225 -4.89 25.71 -0.25
CA ALA A 225 -5.60 26.71 0.54
C ALA A 225 -6.74 26.08 1.35
N GLN A 226 -6.85 26.45 2.62
CA GLN A 226 -7.88 25.90 3.54
C GLN A 226 -9.32 26.11 3.03
N SER A 227 -9.60 27.25 2.40
CA SER A 227 -10.92 27.57 1.83
C SER A 227 -11.36 26.60 0.72
N ASP A 228 -10.41 26.04 -0.03
CA ASP A 228 -10.69 25.05 -1.05
C ASP A 228 -11.09 23.69 -0.45
N LEU A 229 -10.47 23.31 0.67
CA LEU A 229 -10.85 22.11 1.42
C LEU A 229 -12.26 22.26 2.02
N GLU A 230 -12.58 23.41 2.60
CA GLU A 230 -13.92 23.69 3.13
C GLU A 230 -14.99 23.63 2.03
N SER A 231 -14.69 24.21 0.87
CA SER A 231 -15.56 24.15 -0.30
C SER A 231 -15.76 22.71 -0.78
N LEU A 232 -14.72 21.88 -0.75
CA LEU A 232 -14.80 20.46 -1.07
C LEU A 232 -15.69 19.71 -0.06
N ILE A 233 -15.51 19.94 1.23
CA ILE A 233 -16.28 19.31 2.30
C ILE A 233 -17.76 19.66 2.15
N ALA A 234 -18.08 20.94 1.89
CA ALA A 234 -19.45 21.39 1.67
C ALA A 234 -20.15 20.68 0.50
N LEU A 235 -19.41 20.27 -0.53
CA LEU A 235 -19.93 19.54 -1.69
C LEU A 235 -19.85 18.01 -1.56
N THR A 236 -19.33 17.46 -0.46
CA THR A 236 -19.11 16.01 -0.28
C THR A 236 -19.80 15.47 0.97
N PRO A 237 -21.14 15.53 1.06
CA PRO A 237 -21.89 15.06 2.24
C PRO A 237 -21.77 13.54 2.48
N ARG A 238 -21.19 12.78 1.54
CA ARG A 238 -20.96 11.34 1.63
C ARG A 238 -19.54 10.98 2.04
N LEU A 239 -18.71 11.96 2.39
CA LEU A 239 -17.32 11.75 2.79
C LEU A 239 -17.28 10.87 4.05
N LYS A 240 -16.51 9.78 3.99
CA LYS A 240 -16.30 8.82 5.09
C LYS A 240 -14.85 8.77 5.54
N GLU A 241 -13.92 9.13 4.66
CA GLU A 241 -12.49 9.15 4.95
C GLU A 241 -11.88 10.47 4.50
N LEU A 242 -11.23 11.15 5.44
CA LEU A 242 -10.47 12.37 5.18
C LEU A 242 -9.10 12.25 5.84
N LYS A 243 -8.04 12.10 5.04
CA LYS A 243 -6.67 11.97 5.54
C LYS A 243 -5.77 13.01 4.89
N LEU A 244 -5.30 13.94 5.70
CA LEU A 244 -4.40 15.02 5.33
C LEU A 244 -3.06 14.78 6.03
N ILE A 245 -2.21 13.98 5.39
CA ILE A 245 -1.01 13.44 6.03
C ILE A 245 0.18 14.32 5.68
N SER A 246 0.75 14.91 6.71
CA SER A 246 1.97 15.70 6.67
C SER A 246 1.95 16.76 5.59
N LEU A 247 0.95 17.64 5.69
CA LEU A 247 0.81 18.80 4.83
C LEU A 247 2.04 19.72 4.98
N ARG A 248 2.40 20.38 3.89
CA ARG A 248 3.47 21.38 3.90
C ARG A 248 2.89 22.78 3.97
N SER A 249 3.48 23.61 4.81
CA SER A 249 3.21 25.05 4.80
C SER A 249 3.78 25.62 3.50
N GLY A 250 2.97 26.31 2.71
CA GLY A 250 3.49 27.08 1.58
C GLY A 250 3.99 28.44 2.01
N VAL A 251 4.52 29.18 1.03
CA VAL A 251 4.94 30.60 1.15
C VAL A 251 3.85 31.52 1.73
N TRP A 252 2.59 31.09 1.73
CA TRP A 252 1.42 31.84 2.20
C TRP A 252 1.05 31.62 3.67
N ILE A 253 1.65 30.63 4.33
CA ILE A 253 1.43 30.35 5.75
C ILE A 253 2.81 30.44 6.40
N GLU A 254 3.07 31.54 7.10
CA GLU A 254 4.18 31.58 8.05
C GLU A 254 4.08 30.31 8.91
N GLU A 255 5.17 29.54 8.99
CA GLU A 255 5.25 28.27 9.74
C GLU A 255 5.08 28.53 11.25
N ASN A 256 3.89 28.93 11.65
CA ASN A 256 3.52 29.23 13.01
C ASN A 256 2.50 28.20 13.48
N GLU A 257 2.66 27.72 14.71
CA GLU A 257 1.84 26.66 15.31
C GLU A 257 0.35 27.02 15.32
N THR A 258 0.04 28.31 15.33
CA THR A 258 -1.31 28.87 15.21
C THR A 258 -2.03 28.42 13.93
N ALA A 259 -1.30 28.22 12.83
CA ALA A 259 -1.88 27.81 11.56
C ALA A 259 -2.45 26.38 11.61
N LEU A 260 -1.80 25.45 12.32
CA LEU A 260 -2.29 24.07 12.43
C LEU A 260 -3.55 23.98 13.30
N ALA A 261 -3.50 24.61 14.48
CA ALA A 261 -4.65 24.70 15.35
C ALA A 261 -5.83 25.33 14.60
N HIS A 262 -5.56 26.34 13.78
CA HIS A 262 -6.56 27.00 12.95
C HIS A 262 -7.13 26.08 11.87
N ILE A 263 -6.28 25.43 11.04
CA ILE A 263 -6.70 24.48 10.00
C ILE A 263 -7.53 23.34 10.60
N SER A 264 -7.07 22.77 11.70
CA SER A 264 -7.78 21.70 12.40
C SER A 264 -9.13 22.18 12.90
N THR A 265 -9.19 23.32 13.61
CA THR A 265 -10.43 23.88 14.14
C THR A 265 -11.44 24.20 13.04
N LEU A 266 -10.99 24.84 11.96
CA LEU A 266 -11.85 25.17 10.81
C LEU A 266 -12.35 23.92 10.10
N THR A 267 -11.48 22.94 9.88
CA THR A 267 -11.88 21.67 9.25
C THR A 267 -12.90 20.93 10.09
N MET A 268 -12.72 20.88 11.42
CA MET A 268 -13.68 20.27 12.34
C MET A 268 -15.02 21.00 12.32
N ALA A 269 -15.02 22.34 12.44
CA ALA A 269 -16.25 23.14 12.37
C ALA A 269 -16.96 22.97 11.02
N CYS A 270 -16.23 22.84 9.92
CA CYS A 270 -16.77 22.57 8.60
C CYS A 270 -17.42 21.17 8.54
N LEU A 271 -16.78 20.12 9.04
CA LEU A 271 -17.34 18.77 9.10
C LEU A 271 -18.61 18.71 9.96
N GLU A 272 -18.59 19.36 11.13
CA GLU A 272 -19.73 19.42 12.06
C GLU A 272 -20.92 20.19 11.46
N SER A 273 -20.68 21.37 10.89
CA SER A 273 -21.74 22.20 10.28
C SER A 273 -22.45 21.50 9.10
N HIS A 274 -21.77 20.59 8.41
CA HIS A 274 -22.35 19.80 7.32
C HIS A 274 -22.84 18.41 7.77
N GLY A 275 -22.72 18.06 9.06
CA GLY A 275 -23.16 16.78 9.60
C GLY A 275 -22.41 15.56 9.02
N ILE A 276 -21.15 15.73 8.63
CA ILE A 276 -20.36 14.67 8.00
C ILE A 276 -19.76 13.76 9.07
N ALA A 277 -20.23 12.51 9.11
CA ALA A 277 -19.72 11.49 10.02
C ALA A 277 -18.59 10.69 9.34
N LEU A 278 -17.35 10.95 9.76
CA LEU A 278 -16.18 10.24 9.24
C LEU A 278 -15.98 8.89 9.93
N ARG A 279 -15.65 7.88 9.14
CA ARG A 279 -15.16 6.57 9.58
C ARG A 279 -13.66 6.60 9.90
N SER A 280 -12.89 7.41 9.15
CA SER A 280 -11.45 7.57 9.36
C SER A 280 -11.06 9.02 9.10
N PHE A 281 -10.30 9.61 10.02
CA PHE A 281 -9.82 10.98 9.94
C PHE A 281 -8.35 11.04 10.37
N HIS A 282 -7.54 11.79 9.63
CA HIS A 282 -6.17 12.10 10.01
C HIS A 282 -5.78 13.49 9.53
N LEU A 283 -5.04 14.22 10.35
CA LEU A 283 -4.50 15.52 10.01
C LEU A 283 -3.13 15.70 10.66
N SER A 284 -2.07 15.85 9.87
CA SER A 284 -0.73 16.15 10.36
C SER A 284 0.03 17.10 9.42
N LEU A 285 1.06 17.78 9.93
CA LEU A 285 2.00 18.60 9.14
C LEU A 285 3.37 17.92 9.05
N ALA A 286 4.16 18.27 8.04
CA ALA A 286 5.48 17.67 7.81
C ALA A 286 6.54 18.07 8.86
N HIS A 287 6.40 19.23 9.51
CA HIS A 287 7.47 19.84 10.31
C HIS A 287 7.09 20.18 11.77
N THR A 288 5.85 19.95 12.19
CA THR A 288 5.43 20.26 13.58
C THR A 288 5.52 19.04 14.47
N SER A 289 6.40 19.05 15.46
CA SER A 289 6.62 17.92 16.38
C SER A 289 5.75 17.93 17.65
N LYS A 290 4.65 18.70 17.70
CA LYS A 290 3.91 18.94 18.94
C LYS A 290 2.48 18.37 18.95
N ALA A 291 2.03 18.02 20.15
CA ALA A 291 0.84 17.21 20.46
C ALA A 291 -0.54 17.82 20.12
N SER A 292 -0.64 19.09 19.69
CA SER A 292 -1.92 19.81 19.64
C SER A 292 -2.89 19.32 18.55
N SER A 293 -2.42 18.80 17.43
CA SER A 293 -3.27 18.22 16.37
C SER A 293 -3.93 16.89 16.76
N GLN A 294 -3.38 16.21 17.76
CA GLN A 294 -3.71 14.82 18.06
C GLN A 294 -5.07 14.66 18.77
N CYS A 295 -5.53 15.69 19.49
CA CYS A 295 -6.85 15.68 20.13
C CYS A 295 -7.99 15.71 19.11
N ALA A 296 -7.81 16.39 17.97
CA ALA A 296 -8.84 16.57 16.97
C ALA A 296 -9.35 15.23 16.41
N MET A 297 -8.47 14.26 16.22
CA MET A 297 -8.86 12.95 15.67
C MET A 297 -9.88 12.22 16.55
N PHE A 298 -9.69 12.26 17.87
CA PHE A 298 -10.63 11.63 18.81
C PHE A 298 -11.96 12.39 18.92
N LEU A 299 -11.96 13.69 18.62
CA LEU A 299 -13.19 14.50 18.63
C LEU A 299 -14.02 14.27 17.36
N VAL A 300 -13.37 14.22 16.20
CA VAL A 300 -14.05 14.05 14.90
C VAL A 300 -14.62 12.64 14.72
N CYS A 301 -13.86 11.61 15.11
CA CYS A 301 -14.28 10.22 14.94
C CYS A 301 -14.00 9.36 16.18
N PRO A 302 -14.66 9.61 17.33
CA PRO A 302 -14.40 8.91 18.59
C PRO A 302 -14.66 7.39 18.51
N LYS A 303 -15.51 6.96 17.57
CA LYS A 303 -15.88 5.56 17.33
C LYS A 303 -15.08 4.92 16.19
N SER A 304 -14.01 5.58 15.72
CA SER A 304 -13.20 5.03 14.63
C SER A 304 -12.54 3.72 15.06
N THR A 305 -12.61 2.73 14.17
CA THR A 305 -11.83 1.50 14.26
C THR A 305 -10.59 1.56 13.35
N GLU A 306 -10.46 2.64 12.56
CA GLU A 306 -9.44 2.82 11.53
C GLU A 306 -8.62 4.07 11.84
N TRP A 307 -7.45 3.86 12.42
CA TRP A 307 -6.57 4.92 12.85
C TRP A 307 -5.39 5.05 11.90
N THR A 308 -4.97 6.29 11.70
CA THR A 308 -3.82 6.63 10.89
C THR A 308 -2.99 7.62 11.68
N PHE A 309 -1.68 7.45 11.73
CA PHE A 309 -0.77 8.34 12.44
C PHE A 309 0.46 8.63 11.58
N SER A 310 1.05 9.81 11.73
CA SER A 310 2.47 9.95 11.44
C SER A 310 3.25 9.26 12.55
N THR A 311 4.42 8.67 12.29
CA THR A 311 5.26 8.15 13.39
C THR A 311 5.63 9.25 14.39
N GLN A 312 5.72 10.51 13.93
CA GLN A 312 5.98 11.65 14.80
C GLN A 312 4.81 11.92 15.77
N ASP A 313 3.61 11.44 15.40
CA ASP A 313 2.39 11.58 16.21
C ASP A 313 2.20 10.42 17.18
N LEU A 314 2.99 9.33 17.11
CA LEU A 314 2.91 8.20 18.05
C LEU A 314 3.56 8.54 19.41
N LEU A 315 3.12 9.63 20.02
CA LEU A 315 3.55 10.02 21.36
C LEU A 315 3.02 9.04 22.41
N PRO A 316 3.65 8.91 23.60
CA PRO A 316 3.17 8.05 24.67
C PRO A 316 1.70 8.29 25.04
N ILE A 317 1.22 9.54 24.97
CA ILE A 317 -0.19 9.88 25.20
C ILE A 317 -1.13 9.30 24.15
N MET A 318 -0.68 9.18 22.90
CA MET A 318 -1.46 8.57 21.82
C MET A 318 -1.51 7.06 21.97
N VAL A 319 -0.38 6.44 22.32
CA VAL A 319 -0.35 5.02 22.68
C VAL A 319 -1.27 4.76 23.88
N GLN A 320 -1.25 5.63 24.89
CA GLN A 320 -2.16 5.52 26.03
C GLN A 320 -3.63 5.64 25.60
N ARG A 321 -3.99 6.62 24.76
CA ARG A 321 -5.36 6.73 24.24
C ARG A 321 -5.78 5.54 23.39
N LEU A 322 -4.86 4.98 22.61
CA LEU A 322 -5.11 3.75 21.84
C LEU A 322 -5.34 2.54 22.76
N ARG A 323 -4.71 2.50 23.94
CA ARG A 323 -5.01 1.50 24.98
C ARG A 323 -6.35 1.76 25.65
N ASP A 324 -6.63 3.02 25.99
CA ASP A 324 -7.87 3.42 26.66
C ASP A 324 -9.09 3.20 25.76
N THR A 325 -8.90 3.27 24.43
CA THR A 325 -9.87 2.83 23.41
C THR A 325 -9.83 1.31 23.26
N ILE A 326 -10.11 0.62 24.38
CA ILE A 326 -9.97 -0.82 24.55
C ILE A 326 -10.61 -1.57 23.37
N ASN A 327 -9.77 -2.29 22.60
CA ASN A 327 -10.18 -3.36 21.70
C ASN A 327 -11.05 -2.98 20.49
N VAL A 328 -11.15 -1.70 20.13
CA VAL A 328 -11.95 -1.25 18.98
C VAL A 328 -11.12 -1.13 17.69
N VAL A 329 -9.82 -0.85 17.81
CA VAL A 329 -8.96 -0.59 16.66
C VAL A 329 -8.70 -1.88 15.87
N THR A 330 -9.25 -1.94 14.66
CA THR A 330 -9.07 -3.08 13.74
C THR A 330 -8.06 -2.75 12.64
N ARG A 331 -7.82 -1.48 12.35
CA ARG A 331 -6.85 -1.03 11.35
C ARG A 331 -6.00 0.12 11.88
N LEU A 332 -4.69 -0.06 11.82
CA LEU A 332 -3.69 0.94 12.17
C LEU A 332 -2.76 1.18 10.99
N GLU A 333 -2.69 2.42 10.53
CA GLU A 333 -1.75 2.87 9.50
C GLU A 333 -0.76 3.86 10.09
N ILE A 334 0.53 3.60 9.94
CA ILE A 334 1.60 4.46 10.44
C ILE A 334 2.39 4.94 9.23
N HIS A 335 2.27 6.23 8.95
CA HIS A 335 2.98 6.90 7.89
C HIS A 335 4.27 7.51 8.41
N HIS A 336 5.30 7.48 7.59
CA HIS A 336 6.55 8.16 7.87
C HIS A 336 7.10 8.83 6.62
N GLN A 337 7.57 10.06 6.77
CA GLN A 337 8.13 10.83 5.67
C GLN A 337 9.64 10.75 5.60
N ASP A 338 10.30 10.95 6.74
CA ASP A 338 11.75 11.15 6.78
C ASP A 338 12.48 9.93 7.32
N ARG A 339 12.69 8.98 6.41
CA ARG A 339 13.43 7.75 6.69
C ARG A 339 14.74 7.94 7.48
N ALA A 340 15.39 9.11 7.41
CA ALA A 340 16.63 9.32 8.16
C ALA A 340 16.43 9.46 9.68
N LYS A 341 15.22 9.79 10.17
CA LYS A 341 14.98 10.21 11.57
C LYS A 341 14.22 9.19 12.43
N LEU A 342 14.03 7.96 11.97
CA LEU A 342 13.35 6.96 12.77
C LEU A 342 14.20 6.55 13.96
N MET A 343 13.71 6.86 15.15
CA MET A 343 14.08 6.12 16.35
C MET A 343 13.19 4.88 16.41
N PRO A 344 13.76 3.70 16.69
CA PRO A 344 12.95 2.52 16.90
C PRO A 344 11.99 2.76 18.08
N ASP A 345 10.70 2.57 17.83
CA ASP A 345 9.66 2.86 18.82
C ASP A 345 9.23 1.57 19.53
N SER A 346 9.47 1.51 20.84
CA SER A 346 8.94 0.45 21.71
C SER A 346 7.41 0.56 21.88
N GLY A 347 6.83 1.73 21.61
CA GLY A 347 5.39 2.00 21.63
C GLY A 347 4.61 1.11 20.69
N LEU A 348 5.06 0.96 19.43
CA LEU A 348 4.42 0.06 18.47
C LEU A 348 4.46 -1.41 18.93
N HIS A 349 5.60 -1.92 19.41
CA HIS A 349 5.69 -3.29 19.92
C HIS A 349 4.71 -3.51 21.07
N ARG A 350 4.73 -2.61 22.06
CA ARG A 350 3.83 -2.70 23.20
C ARG A 350 2.36 -2.66 22.79
N TYR A 351 2.01 -1.79 21.84
CA TYR A 351 0.66 -1.76 21.29
C TYR A 351 0.25 -3.08 20.64
N LEU A 352 1.11 -3.72 19.83
CA LEU A 352 0.82 -5.02 19.21
C LEU A 352 0.65 -6.15 20.23
N CYS A 353 1.39 -6.08 21.35
CA CYS A 353 1.26 -6.99 22.48
C CYS A 353 -0.03 -6.79 23.29
N GLU A 354 -0.71 -5.66 23.14
CA GLU A 354 -1.92 -5.31 23.88
C GLU A 354 -3.18 -5.25 22.99
N SER A 355 -3.06 -5.48 21.67
CA SER A 355 -4.14 -5.24 20.69
C SER A 355 -4.65 -6.52 20.00
N PRO A 356 -5.41 -7.40 20.67
CA PRO A 356 -5.87 -8.68 20.10
C PRO A 356 -6.84 -8.55 18.92
N HIS A 357 -7.52 -7.40 18.79
CA HIS A 357 -8.51 -7.14 17.73
C HIS A 357 -7.92 -6.47 16.48
N LEU A 358 -6.63 -6.14 16.49
CA LEU A 358 -5.99 -5.55 15.32
C LEU A 358 -5.98 -6.56 14.17
N LEU A 359 -6.62 -6.19 13.05
CA LEU A 359 -6.71 -7.00 11.84
C LEU A 359 -5.76 -6.51 10.74
N HIS A 360 -5.45 -5.22 10.72
CA HIS A 360 -4.61 -4.63 9.68
C HIS A 360 -3.60 -3.66 10.29
N LEU A 361 -2.31 -3.94 10.11
CA LEU A 361 -1.22 -3.02 10.42
C LEU A 361 -0.49 -2.65 9.13
N LYS A 362 -0.45 -1.35 8.81
CA LYS A 362 0.37 -0.83 7.72
C LYS A 362 1.37 0.18 8.24
N ALA A 363 2.58 -0.28 8.48
CA ALA A 363 3.71 0.51 8.94
C ALA A 363 4.98 0.19 8.11
N PRO A 364 4.92 0.22 6.75
CA PRO A 364 6.05 -0.17 5.89
C PRO A 364 7.29 0.72 6.08
N TYR A 365 7.11 1.90 6.67
CA TYR A 365 8.18 2.86 6.93
C TYR A 365 8.42 3.11 8.42
N ALA A 366 7.77 2.37 9.31
CA ALA A 366 8.15 2.38 10.73
C ALA A 366 9.40 1.51 10.92
N ALA A 367 10.27 1.90 11.85
CA ALA A 367 11.43 1.11 12.23
C ALA A 367 11.03 0.15 13.36
N TYR A 368 10.58 -1.05 12.99
CA TYR A 368 10.26 -2.10 13.96
C TYR A 368 11.50 -2.94 14.25
N LEU A 369 11.91 -2.98 15.51
CA LEU A 369 13.08 -3.72 15.98
C LEU A 369 12.90 -5.24 15.88
N LEU A 370 13.87 -5.92 15.28
CA LEU A 370 13.96 -7.38 15.24
C LEU A 370 14.02 -7.99 16.64
N GLU A 371 14.65 -7.28 17.58
CA GLU A 371 14.82 -7.65 18.97
C GLU A 371 13.48 -7.87 19.67
N HIS A 372 12.43 -7.17 19.22
CA HIS A 372 11.05 -7.37 19.71
C HIS A 372 10.39 -8.65 19.17
N MET A 373 10.97 -9.30 18.16
CA MET A 373 10.54 -10.62 17.65
C MET A 373 11.43 -11.75 18.19
N ASP A 374 12.63 -11.42 18.67
CA ASP A 374 13.60 -12.37 19.17
C ASP A 374 13.36 -12.73 20.65
N VAL A 375 12.25 -13.43 20.90
CA VAL A 375 11.79 -13.76 22.26
C VAL A 375 12.80 -14.59 23.08
N HIS A 376 13.76 -15.23 22.41
CA HIS A 376 14.82 -16.03 23.03
C HIS A 376 16.20 -15.36 22.96
N SER A 377 16.30 -14.12 22.45
CA SER A 377 17.55 -13.37 22.28
C SER A 377 18.65 -14.12 21.51
N ARG A 378 18.25 -14.81 20.44
CA ARG A 378 19.16 -15.60 19.60
C ARG A 378 19.99 -14.78 18.61
N ALA A 379 19.57 -13.56 18.29
CA ALA A 379 20.22 -12.67 17.34
C ALA A 379 21.61 -12.18 17.82
N ASN A 380 21.83 -12.13 19.13
CA ASN A 380 23.04 -11.57 19.74
C ASN A 380 24.22 -12.55 19.86
N LEU A 381 24.05 -13.82 19.51
CA LEU A 381 25.14 -14.77 19.73
C LEU A 381 26.24 -14.60 18.67
N PRO A 382 27.52 -14.60 19.09
CA PRO A 382 28.64 -14.52 18.17
C PRO A 382 28.54 -15.71 17.21
N SER A 383 28.52 -15.41 15.91
CA SER A 383 28.69 -16.43 14.88
C SER A 383 30.04 -17.11 15.12
N SER A 384 29.97 -18.41 15.37
CA SER A 384 31.02 -19.34 15.74
C SER A 384 32.43 -18.90 15.32
N GLY A 385 33.29 -18.50 16.27
CA GLY A 385 34.75 -18.49 16.05
C GLY A 385 35.53 -17.25 16.48
N ARG A 386 34.90 -16.10 16.73
CA ARG A 386 35.58 -14.99 17.44
C ARG A 386 35.17 -15.01 18.89
N GLY A 387 36.04 -15.57 19.73
CA GLY A 387 35.91 -15.41 21.18
C GLY A 387 35.72 -13.92 21.50
N PRO A 388 34.92 -13.58 22.51
CA PRO A 388 34.75 -12.20 22.93
C PRO A 388 36.12 -11.69 23.38
N GLU A 389 36.82 -10.96 22.53
CA GLU A 389 37.92 -10.11 22.96
C GLU A 389 37.31 -9.18 24.02
N PRO A 390 37.69 -9.29 25.30
CA PRO A 390 37.15 -8.45 26.35
C PRO A 390 37.64 -7.03 26.11
N GLY A 391 36.92 -6.28 25.28
CA GLY A 391 37.16 -4.87 25.03
C GLY A 391 37.10 -4.12 26.36
N PRO A 392 38.23 -3.58 26.86
CA PRO A 392 38.26 -2.88 28.13
C PRO A 392 37.66 -1.48 27.93
N GLY A 393 36.35 -1.31 28.08
CA GLY A 393 35.78 0.04 28.02
C GLY A 393 34.27 0.20 28.13
N THR A 394 33.46 -0.76 27.68
CA THR A 394 32.00 -0.54 27.56
C THR A 394 31.20 -1.03 28.77
N ARG A 395 31.67 -0.70 29.98
CA ARG A 395 30.88 -0.85 31.21
C ARG A 395 30.10 0.44 31.46
N GLY A 396 28.81 0.51 31.12
CA GLY A 396 28.02 1.65 31.60
C GLY A 396 26.61 1.90 31.06
N SER A 397 26.13 1.25 29.99
CA SER A 397 24.75 1.47 29.52
C SER A 397 23.85 0.27 29.83
N THR A 398 23.68 -0.01 31.13
CA THR A 398 22.74 -0.99 31.69
C THR A 398 21.37 -0.38 32.02
N THR A 399 21.05 0.80 31.50
CA THR A 399 19.78 1.46 31.82
C THR A 399 18.63 0.92 30.96
N GLY A 400 18.12 -0.25 31.33
CA GLY A 400 16.67 -0.41 31.50
C GLY A 400 15.82 -0.93 30.35
N SER A 401 16.36 -1.39 29.22
CA SER A 401 15.53 -2.14 28.28
C SER A 401 15.51 -3.62 28.70
N GLU A 402 14.70 -3.97 29.70
CA GLU A 402 14.37 -5.38 29.92
C GLU A 402 13.81 -5.95 28.61
N PRO A 403 14.51 -6.92 27.99
CA PRO A 403 14.07 -7.46 26.72
C PRO A 403 12.84 -8.35 26.99
N SER A 404 11.68 -7.81 26.69
CA SER A 404 10.38 -8.41 26.97
C SER A 404 10.19 -9.71 26.19
N GLY A 405 10.08 -10.84 26.90
CA GLY A 405 9.56 -12.11 26.37
C GLY A 405 8.06 -12.05 26.03
N ILE A 406 7.57 -10.88 25.63
CA ILE A 406 6.17 -10.59 25.36
C ILE A 406 5.91 -10.83 23.87
N VAL A 407 4.84 -11.55 23.59
CA VAL A 407 4.41 -11.92 22.24
C VAL A 407 3.23 -11.04 21.81
N TRP A 408 3.12 -10.73 20.52
CA TRP A 408 1.99 -9.97 20.00
C TRP A 408 0.65 -10.64 20.32
N ALA A 409 -0.32 -9.85 20.77
CA ALA A 409 -1.68 -10.30 21.02
C ALA A 409 -2.51 -10.41 19.74
N CYS A 410 -2.14 -9.68 18.68
CA CYS A 410 -2.86 -9.57 17.42
C CYS A 410 -2.77 -10.83 16.52
N ARG A 411 -3.12 -12.01 17.04
CA ARG A 411 -3.04 -13.29 16.30
C ARG A 411 -3.97 -13.38 15.08
N ASN A 412 -5.00 -12.52 15.03
CA ASN A 412 -5.96 -12.45 13.94
C ASN A 412 -5.58 -11.46 12.83
N LEU A 413 -4.34 -10.96 12.84
CA LEU A 413 -3.85 -10.04 11.83
C LEU A 413 -3.98 -10.65 10.42
N GLN A 414 -4.63 -9.91 9.53
CA GLN A 414 -4.88 -10.27 8.13
C GLN A 414 -3.95 -9.51 7.17
N SER A 415 -3.57 -8.29 7.51
CA SER A 415 -2.62 -7.50 6.72
C SER A 415 -1.51 -6.97 7.61
N LEU A 416 -0.26 -7.22 7.23
CA LEU A 416 0.92 -6.76 7.93
C LEU A 416 1.91 -6.17 6.93
N HIS A 417 2.06 -4.86 6.94
CA HIS A 417 3.16 -4.19 6.23
C HIS A 417 4.09 -3.60 7.27
N LEU A 418 5.34 -4.06 7.33
CA LEU A 418 6.25 -3.70 8.42
C LEU A 418 7.67 -3.46 7.91
N GLY A 419 8.27 -2.35 8.35
CA GLY A 419 9.69 -2.09 8.19
C GLY A 419 10.51 -2.74 9.31
N ILE A 420 11.45 -3.63 8.98
CA ILE A 420 12.29 -4.31 9.98
C ILE A 420 13.64 -3.63 10.11
N HIS A 421 14.04 -3.37 11.35
CA HIS A 421 15.28 -2.72 11.75
C HIS A 421 16.05 -3.61 12.75
N VAL A 422 17.37 -3.44 12.80
CA VAL A 422 18.26 -4.07 13.78
C VAL A 422 19.07 -2.97 14.45
N GLN A 423 19.32 -3.04 15.76
CA GLN A 423 20.15 -2.05 16.45
C GLN A 423 21.60 -2.08 15.93
N ARG A 424 22.34 -0.99 16.13
CA ARG A 424 23.66 -0.76 15.50
C ARG A 424 24.75 -1.74 15.94
N ASP A 425 24.59 -2.34 17.12
CA ASP A 425 25.64 -3.15 17.75
C ASP A 425 25.57 -4.64 17.38
N PHE A 426 24.67 -5.04 16.48
CA PHE A 426 24.54 -6.43 16.08
C PHE A 426 25.64 -6.81 15.08
N PRO A 427 26.34 -7.95 15.29
CA PRO A 427 27.24 -8.49 14.30
C PRO A 427 26.47 -8.67 12.98
N HIS A 428 27.04 -8.15 11.90
CA HIS A 428 26.35 -7.97 10.63
C HIS A 428 25.69 -9.27 10.13
N GLU A 429 24.46 -9.13 9.63
CA GLU A 429 23.82 -9.98 8.63
C GLU A 429 23.90 -11.50 8.88
N THR A 430 23.20 -11.99 9.91
CA THR A 430 23.05 -13.44 10.13
C THR A 430 21.76 -13.99 9.52
N LYS A 431 21.80 -15.25 9.05
CA LYS A 431 20.59 -15.99 8.64
C LYS A 431 19.61 -16.21 9.79
N VAL A 432 20.11 -16.19 11.04
CA VAL A 432 19.32 -16.26 12.27
C VAL A 432 18.27 -15.15 12.30
N HIS A 433 18.64 -13.91 11.93
CA HIS A 433 17.71 -12.77 11.90
C HIS A 433 16.50 -13.05 11.00
N SER A 434 16.74 -13.63 9.83
CA SER A 434 15.69 -13.98 8.87
C SER A 434 14.79 -15.08 9.44
N ARG A 435 15.37 -16.12 10.06
CA ARG A 435 14.60 -17.18 10.72
C ARG A 435 13.73 -16.66 11.87
N ILE A 436 14.23 -15.70 12.66
CA ILE A 436 13.44 -15.04 13.72
C ILE A 436 12.25 -14.31 13.10
N VAL A 437 12.47 -13.45 12.11
CA VAL A 437 11.39 -12.66 11.50
C VAL A 437 10.35 -13.58 10.85
N TYR A 438 10.77 -14.49 9.97
CA TYR A 438 9.83 -15.36 9.26
C TYR A 438 9.12 -16.33 10.21
N GLY A 439 9.86 -16.95 11.13
CA GLY A 439 9.31 -17.86 12.13
C GLY A 439 8.29 -17.16 13.02
N TYR A 440 8.63 -15.99 13.57
CA TYR A 440 7.76 -15.26 14.49
C TYR A 440 6.46 -14.86 13.81
N LEU A 441 6.54 -14.24 12.61
CA LEU A 441 5.37 -13.80 11.88
C LEU A 441 4.45 -14.98 11.50
N SER A 442 5.04 -16.07 11.04
CA SER A 442 4.30 -17.27 10.62
C SER A 442 3.60 -18.01 11.78
N THR A 443 4.19 -17.96 12.97
CA THR A 443 3.68 -18.63 14.18
C THR A 443 2.69 -17.76 14.95
N VAL A 444 3.00 -16.47 15.12
CA VAL A 444 2.20 -15.55 15.95
C VAL A 444 0.97 -15.04 15.20
N CYS A 445 1.08 -14.79 13.89
CA CYS A 445 0.00 -14.24 13.06
C CYS A 445 -0.36 -15.18 11.89
N PRO A 446 -0.87 -16.39 12.15
CA PRO A 446 -1.11 -17.40 11.12
C PRO A 446 -2.21 -17.03 10.10
N LYS A 447 -3.01 -16.00 10.38
CA LYS A 447 -4.15 -15.56 9.55
C LYS A 447 -3.79 -14.47 8.53
N ILE A 448 -2.51 -14.13 8.39
CA ILE A 448 -2.06 -13.11 7.43
C ILE A 448 -2.41 -13.54 6.00
N ARG A 449 -3.01 -12.61 5.26
CA ARG A 449 -3.34 -12.68 3.83
C ARG A 449 -2.48 -11.76 2.99
N ASP A 450 -2.10 -10.61 3.53
CA ASP A 450 -1.28 -9.60 2.85
C ASP A 450 -0.06 -9.28 3.71
N LEU A 451 1.09 -9.82 3.33
CA LEU A 451 2.35 -9.65 4.04
C LEU A 451 3.32 -8.82 3.22
N ARG A 452 3.80 -7.73 3.80
CA ARG A 452 4.91 -6.92 3.27
C ARG A 452 5.98 -6.75 4.33
N ILE A 453 7.19 -7.20 4.02
CA ILE A 453 8.36 -7.06 4.89
C ILE A 453 9.39 -6.21 4.16
N ASP A 454 9.58 -4.98 4.64
CA ASP A 454 10.56 -4.06 4.09
C ASP A 454 11.79 -4.05 5.01
N PRO A 455 12.92 -4.70 4.64
CA PRO A 455 14.18 -4.48 5.34
C PRO A 455 14.55 -3.01 5.21
N TYR A 456 14.71 -2.35 6.35
CA TYR A 456 14.76 -0.91 6.39
C TYR A 456 16.02 -0.35 5.71
N TYR A 457 15.85 0.66 4.86
CA TYR A 457 16.94 1.41 4.22
C TYR A 457 17.08 2.77 4.89
N GLN A 458 18.03 2.92 5.82
CA GLN A 458 18.49 4.26 6.18
C GLN A 458 19.49 4.71 5.12
N ALA A 459 19.20 5.85 4.50
CA ALA A 459 20.12 6.44 3.56
C ALA A 459 21.41 6.82 4.30
N VAL A 460 22.53 6.27 3.81
CA VAL A 460 23.91 6.77 3.94
C VAL A 460 24.80 6.16 5.04
N LEU A 461 24.35 5.74 6.23
CA LEU A 461 25.32 5.42 7.31
C LEU A 461 25.16 4.11 8.10
N LEU A 462 24.07 3.34 7.97
CA LEU A 462 23.90 2.10 8.75
C LEU A 462 23.97 0.83 7.89
N PRO A 463 24.54 -0.28 8.44
CA PRO A 463 24.48 -1.59 7.82
C PRO A 463 23.03 -2.00 7.61
N ARG A 464 22.74 -2.56 6.43
CA ARG A 464 21.39 -2.94 6.03
C ARG A 464 21.03 -4.24 6.72
N PRO A 465 19.87 -4.37 7.39
CA PRO A 465 19.39 -5.70 7.75
C PRO A 465 19.07 -6.45 6.46
N ILE A 466 19.94 -7.39 6.09
CA ILE A 466 19.65 -8.27 4.96
C ILE A 466 18.74 -9.38 5.47
N LEU A 467 17.51 -9.39 4.95
CA LEU A 467 16.64 -10.54 5.05
C LEU A 467 17.05 -11.53 3.96
N PHE A 468 17.77 -12.56 4.39
CA PHE A 468 18.16 -13.66 3.55
C PHE A 468 16.92 -14.47 3.16
N MET A 469 16.95 -15.03 1.96
CA MET A 469 15.85 -15.80 1.39
C MET A 469 16.28 -17.23 1.01
N ASP A 470 17.48 -17.62 1.44
CA ASP A 470 18.00 -18.97 1.31
C ASP A 470 17.16 -19.94 2.14
N LEU A 471 17.17 -21.24 1.80
CA LEU A 471 16.40 -22.23 2.55
C LEU A 471 16.75 -22.23 4.05
N ASP A 472 18.04 -22.21 4.38
CA ASP A 472 18.54 -22.18 5.76
C ASP A 472 18.33 -20.84 6.48
N ALA A 473 17.96 -19.78 5.75
CA ALA A 473 17.49 -18.52 6.32
C ALA A 473 16.01 -18.54 6.71
N GLY A 474 15.28 -19.62 6.39
CA GLY A 474 13.95 -19.88 6.93
C GLY A 474 12.81 -19.16 6.23
N LEU A 475 12.98 -18.70 4.98
CA LEU A 475 11.85 -18.13 4.24
C LEU A 475 10.68 -19.12 4.09
N CYS A 476 10.99 -20.42 4.05
CA CYS A 476 10.01 -21.50 4.05
C CYS A 476 9.15 -21.56 5.33
N LEU A 477 9.55 -20.93 6.43
CA LEU A 477 8.71 -20.83 7.64
C LEU A 477 7.40 -20.10 7.35
N LEU A 478 7.40 -19.14 6.41
CA LEU A 478 6.18 -18.46 5.96
C LEU A 478 5.17 -19.40 5.27
N SER A 479 5.54 -20.64 4.92
CA SER A 479 4.60 -21.66 4.41
C SER A 479 3.45 -21.97 5.38
N ARG A 480 3.61 -21.68 6.68
CA ARG A 480 2.56 -21.83 7.69
C ARG A 480 1.40 -20.85 7.48
N LEU A 481 1.62 -19.75 6.76
CA LEU A 481 0.58 -18.76 6.41
C LEU A 481 -0.32 -19.28 5.30
N ARG A 482 -1.23 -20.20 5.62
CA ARG A 482 -2.10 -20.88 4.62
C ARG A 482 -3.06 -19.93 3.90
N TYR A 483 -3.34 -18.77 4.50
CA TYR A 483 -4.24 -17.76 3.94
C TYR A 483 -3.51 -16.67 3.13
N LEU A 484 -2.21 -16.81 2.93
CA LEU A 484 -1.40 -15.80 2.26
C LEU A 484 -1.81 -15.64 0.79
N GLU A 485 -2.30 -14.45 0.44
CA GLU A 485 -2.71 -14.05 -0.90
C GLU A 485 -1.65 -13.18 -1.57
N THR A 486 -0.95 -12.36 -0.78
CA THR A 486 0.05 -11.40 -1.25
C THR A 486 1.29 -11.44 -0.35
N LEU A 487 2.47 -11.60 -0.96
CA LEU A 487 3.76 -11.56 -0.31
C LEU A 487 4.70 -10.58 -1.01
N LEU A 488 5.17 -9.57 -0.27
CA LEU A 488 6.17 -8.62 -0.71
C LEU A 488 7.35 -8.64 0.27
N ILE A 489 8.55 -8.93 -0.23
CA ILE A 489 9.75 -8.93 0.60
C ILE A 489 10.80 -8.08 -0.09
N GLY A 490 11.42 -7.17 0.66
CA GLY A 490 12.56 -6.40 0.18
C GLY A 490 12.22 -5.03 -0.39
N SER A 491 13.19 -4.13 -0.35
CA SER A 491 13.10 -2.80 -0.96
C SER A 491 13.76 -2.78 -2.36
N ALA A 492 13.42 -1.75 -3.13
CA ALA A 492 14.07 -1.47 -4.40
C ALA A 492 15.60 -1.42 -4.27
N GLY A 493 16.30 -2.09 -5.19
CA GLY A 493 17.76 -2.03 -5.27
C GLY A 493 18.50 -3.05 -4.41
N MET A 494 17.80 -3.94 -3.70
CA MET A 494 18.44 -5.08 -3.04
C MET A 494 18.67 -6.21 -4.06
N THR A 495 19.88 -6.77 -4.10
CA THR A 495 20.15 -8.00 -4.85
C THR A 495 19.77 -9.19 -3.98
N THR A 496 19.09 -10.17 -4.58
CA THR A 496 18.88 -11.48 -3.93
C THR A 496 20.13 -12.31 -4.14
N THR A 497 20.76 -12.79 -3.06
CA THR A 497 21.84 -13.80 -3.16
C THR A 497 21.27 -15.20 -3.37
N SER A 498 19.97 -15.39 -3.14
CA SER A 498 19.32 -16.69 -3.17
C SER A 498 19.22 -17.27 -4.57
N GLY A 499 19.44 -18.58 -4.67
CA GLY A 499 19.36 -19.33 -5.91
C GLY A 499 17.93 -19.79 -6.22
N SER A 500 17.73 -20.34 -7.43
CA SER A 500 16.43 -20.87 -7.85
C SER A 500 15.92 -21.97 -6.92
N ARG A 501 16.81 -22.81 -6.37
CA ARG A 501 16.45 -23.88 -5.42
C ARG A 501 15.83 -23.35 -4.13
N ASP A 502 16.15 -22.12 -3.76
CA ASP A 502 15.72 -21.53 -2.50
C ASP A 502 14.30 -20.98 -2.54
N LEU A 503 13.76 -20.71 -3.74
CA LEU A 503 12.46 -20.06 -3.93
C LEU A 503 11.46 -20.87 -4.76
N THR A 504 11.92 -21.89 -5.49
CA THR A 504 11.04 -22.66 -6.40
C THR A 504 9.95 -23.43 -5.67
N TRP A 505 10.14 -23.81 -4.41
CA TRP A 505 9.10 -24.47 -3.59
C TRP A 505 7.83 -23.63 -3.41
N MET A 506 7.88 -22.32 -3.67
CA MET A 506 6.73 -21.42 -3.55
C MET A 506 5.63 -21.68 -4.61
N VAL A 507 5.96 -22.40 -5.68
CA VAL A 507 5.05 -22.67 -6.81
C VAL A 507 4.93 -24.17 -7.06
N ALA A 508 3.78 -24.59 -7.58
CA ALA A 508 3.51 -26.00 -7.89
C ALA A 508 4.57 -26.61 -8.82
N SER A 509 5.02 -25.85 -9.83
CA SER A 509 6.05 -26.29 -10.78
C SER A 509 7.44 -26.49 -10.17
N GLY A 510 7.68 -26.07 -8.92
CA GLY A 510 8.95 -26.30 -8.21
C GLY A 510 8.96 -27.54 -7.30
N TRP A 511 7.90 -28.34 -7.33
CA TRP A 511 7.76 -29.61 -6.61
C TRP A 511 8.00 -30.84 -7.49
N THR A 512 8.88 -30.71 -8.49
CA THR A 512 9.38 -31.85 -9.28
C THR A 512 10.23 -32.78 -8.41
N ALA A 513 10.32 -34.07 -8.77
CA ALA A 513 11.16 -35.05 -8.07
C ALA A 513 12.62 -34.60 -7.95
N GLU A 514 13.17 -33.98 -9.00
CA GLU A 514 14.54 -33.46 -9.04
C GLU A 514 14.73 -32.32 -8.03
N ALA A 515 13.82 -31.35 -8.02
CA ALA A 515 13.84 -30.25 -7.06
C ALA A 515 13.68 -30.74 -5.61
N CYS A 516 12.83 -31.75 -5.37
CA CYS A 516 12.70 -32.38 -4.05
C CYS A 516 14.01 -33.06 -3.63
N LYS A 517 14.66 -33.83 -4.52
CA LYS A 517 15.95 -34.48 -4.27
C LYS A 517 17.07 -33.47 -3.99
N GLU A 518 17.11 -32.35 -4.71
CA GLU A 518 18.08 -31.27 -4.46
C GLU A 518 17.87 -30.59 -3.10
N ARG A 519 16.60 -30.38 -2.70
CA ARG A 519 16.28 -29.89 -1.35
C ARG A 519 16.70 -30.89 -0.28
N GLU A 520 16.39 -32.18 -0.46
CA GLU A 520 16.80 -33.24 0.45
C GLU A 520 18.33 -33.32 0.60
N LYS A 521 19.08 -33.14 -0.49
CA LYS A 521 20.54 -33.04 -0.45
C LYS A 521 21.02 -31.85 0.39
N THR A 522 20.35 -30.70 0.26
CA THR A 522 20.66 -29.50 1.07
C THR A 522 20.35 -29.75 2.55
N LEU A 523 19.17 -30.33 2.87
CA LEU A 523 18.79 -30.72 4.23
C LEU A 523 19.78 -31.70 4.87
N ASN A 524 20.25 -32.69 4.09
CA ASN A 524 21.24 -33.65 4.57
C ASN A 524 22.60 -33.00 4.87
N GLY A 525 22.93 -31.90 4.18
CA GLY A 525 24.12 -31.08 4.45
C GLY A 525 24.04 -30.30 5.76
N TRP A 526 22.85 -30.14 6.36
CA TRP A 526 22.65 -29.38 7.59
C TRP A 526 22.94 -30.17 8.87
N LYS A 527 23.25 -31.46 8.79
CA LYS A 527 23.47 -32.33 9.98
C LYS A 527 24.49 -31.73 10.96
N THR A 528 25.63 -31.26 10.47
CA THR A 528 26.66 -30.63 11.31
C THR A 528 26.18 -29.30 11.89
N MET A 529 25.55 -28.44 11.08
CA MET A 529 25.03 -27.14 11.52
C MET A 529 23.94 -27.29 12.60
N LEU A 530 23.07 -28.29 12.46
CA LEU A 530 22.04 -28.61 13.46
C LEU A 530 22.66 -29.04 14.79
N LEU A 531 23.67 -29.92 14.76
CA LEU A 531 24.37 -30.34 15.97
C LEU A 531 25.09 -29.17 16.66
N GLU A 532 25.75 -28.31 15.88
CA GLU A 532 26.41 -27.10 16.39
C GLU A 532 25.40 -26.14 17.04
N GLU A 533 24.29 -25.84 16.36
CA GLU A 533 23.24 -25.00 16.93
C GLU A 533 22.64 -25.65 18.19
N THR A 534 22.24 -26.93 18.15
CA THR A 534 21.68 -27.61 19.32
C THR A 534 22.63 -27.57 20.52
N CYS A 535 23.94 -27.79 20.32
CA CYS A 535 24.93 -27.70 21.39
C CYS A 535 25.08 -26.27 21.93
N GLN A 536 25.03 -25.26 21.04
CA GLN A 536 25.09 -23.86 21.44
C GLN A 536 23.84 -23.49 22.28
N TRP A 537 22.65 -23.91 21.85
CA TRP A 537 21.38 -23.51 22.46
C TRP A 537 20.95 -24.33 23.66
N SER A 538 21.48 -25.54 23.86
CA SER A 538 21.21 -26.31 25.09
C SER A 538 21.75 -25.63 26.35
N THR A 539 22.69 -24.70 26.21
CA THR A 539 23.30 -23.97 27.33
C THR A 539 22.60 -22.65 27.67
N VAL A 540 21.76 -22.13 26.76
CA VAL A 540 21.06 -20.85 26.95
C VAL A 540 19.69 -21.13 27.56
N PRO A 541 19.40 -20.66 28.78
CA PRO A 541 18.08 -20.82 29.38
C PRO A 541 17.01 -20.21 28.47
N LEU A 542 15.97 -20.99 28.15
CA LEU A 542 14.81 -20.45 27.45
C LEU A 542 14.14 -19.40 28.33
N ARG A 543 13.81 -18.25 27.74
CA ARG A 543 13.08 -17.21 28.45
C ARG A 543 11.65 -17.66 28.71
N THR A 544 11.14 -17.30 29.88
CA THR A 544 9.72 -17.40 30.15
C THR A 544 9.00 -16.40 29.26
N LEU A 545 8.13 -16.90 28.39
CA LEU A 545 7.24 -16.05 27.61
C LEU A 545 6.08 -15.61 28.50
N GLU A 546 5.79 -14.31 28.53
CA GLU A 546 4.76 -13.72 29.37
C GLU A 546 3.70 -13.01 28.52
N GLY A 547 2.43 -13.15 28.92
CA GLY A 547 1.33 -12.42 28.32
C GLY A 547 -0.01 -13.16 28.41
N PRO A 548 -1.14 -12.44 28.47
CA PRO A 548 -2.46 -13.04 28.62
C PRO A 548 -2.92 -13.88 27.42
N TYR A 549 -2.22 -13.80 26.28
CA TYR A 549 -2.56 -14.49 25.03
C TYR A 549 -1.58 -15.60 24.65
N ILE A 550 -0.68 -15.99 25.56
CA ILE A 550 0.29 -17.05 25.33
C ILE A 550 -0.27 -18.37 25.86
N ASP A 551 -0.76 -19.20 24.95
CA ASP A 551 -1.15 -20.58 25.24
C ASP A 551 0.06 -21.53 25.15
N ALA A 552 -0.12 -22.76 25.65
CA ALA A 552 0.93 -23.78 25.66
C ALA A 552 1.39 -24.16 24.25
N ASP A 553 0.47 -24.21 23.28
CA ASP A 553 0.75 -24.55 21.89
C ASP A 553 1.62 -23.49 21.20
N LEU A 554 1.34 -22.21 21.45
CA LEU A 554 2.13 -21.08 20.96
C LEU A 554 3.51 -21.09 21.59
N LYS A 555 3.60 -21.36 22.90
CA LYS A 555 4.88 -21.46 23.60
C LYS A 555 5.76 -22.57 23.01
N GLU A 556 5.20 -23.75 22.76
CA GLU A 556 5.93 -24.85 22.11
C GLU A 556 6.30 -24.51 20.67
N SER A 557 5.38 -23.90 19.91
CA SER A 557 5.64 -23.48 18.52
C SER A 557 6.73 -22.41 18.39
N LEU A 558 6.99 -21.63 19.45
CA LEU A 558 8.05 -20.62 19.50
C LEU A 558 9.36 -21.17 20.07
N ARG A 559 9.40 -22.40 20.60
CA ARG A 559 10.59 -22.99 21.23
C ARG A 559 11.81 -23.00 20.30
N HIS A 560 11.60 -23.33 19.03
CA HIS A 560 12.67 -23.43 18.02
C HIS A 560 12.82 -22.15 17.17
N LEU A 561 12.15 -21.05 17.53
CA LEU A 561 12.18 -19.80 16.78
C LEU A 561 13.61 -19.29 16.50
N GLY A 562 13.99 -19.14 15.24
CA GLY A 562 15.34 -18.66 14.89
C GLY A 562 16.40 -19.77 14.76
N LEU A 563 16.05 -21.03 15.02
CA LEU A 563 16.93 -22.21 14.84
C LEU A 563 16.72 -22.85 13.47
N LEU A 564 17.76 -23.53 12.98
CA LEU A 564 17.71 -24.33 11.76
C LEU A 564 16.79 -25.55 11.92
N GLU A 565 16.61 -26.04 13.14
CA GLU A 565 15.69 -27.13 13.47
C GLU A 565 14.24 -26.80 13.06
N ASP A 566 13.79 -25.56 13.28
CA ASP A 566 12.45 -25.10 12.90
C ASP A 566 12.25 -25.10 11.38
N VAL A 567 13.31 -24.70 10.66
CA VAL A 567 13.36 -24.69 9.19
C VAL A 567 13.28 -26.12 8.65
N LYS A 568 14.10 -27.04 9.19
CA LYS A 568 14.11 -28.43 8.78
C LYS A 568 12.75 -29.09 9.01
N SER A 569 12.20 -28.97 10.22
CA SER A 569 10.88 -29.51 10.58
C SER A 569 9.78 -29.02 9.63
N THR A 570 9.82 -27.73 9.27
CA THR A 570 8.87 -27.14 8.32
C THR A 570 9.03 -27.72 6.92
N LEU A 571 10.26 -27.89 6.43
CA LEU A 571 10.51 -28.45 5.10
C LEU A 571 10.13 -29.94 5.02
N ASP A 572 10.40 -30.72 6.06
CA ASP A 572 9.97 -32.12 6.16
C ASP A 572 8.44 -32.21 6.06
N LYS A 573 7.71 -31.41 6.85
CA LYS A 573 6.24 -31.31 6.81
C LYS A 573 5.70 -30.83 5.45
N MET A 574 6.37 -29.88 4.80
CA MET A 574 5.98 -29.44 3.45
C MET A 574 6.13 -30.58 2.42
N GLY A 575 7.16 -31.42 2.55
CA GLY A 575 7.32 -32.61 1.72
C GLY A 575 6.17 -33.60 1.88
N GLU A 576 5.76 -33.86 3.12
CA GLU A 576 4.60 -34.70 3.45
C GLU A 576 3.29 -34.13 2.89
N ASP A 577 3.04 -32.83 3.11
CA ASP A 577 1.86 -32.13 2.59
C ASP A 577 1.75 -32.24 1.06
N VAL A 578 2.87 -32.05 0.35
CA VAL A 578 2.91 -32.14 -1.11
C VAL A 578 2.70 -33.58 -1.59
N ALA A 579 3.21 -34.57 -0.87
CA ALA A 579 2.91 -35.98 -1.15
C ALA A 579 1.41 -36.30 -0.99
N MET A 580 0.70 -35.57 -0.13
CA MET A 580 -0.75 -35.63 0.02
C MET A 580 -1.51 -34.72 -0.97
N GLY A 581 -0.83 -34.00 -1.86
CA GLY A 581 -1.44 -33.09 -2.83
C GLY A 581 -1.79 -31.70 -2.27
N HIS A 582 -1.29 -31.35 -1.08
CA HIS A 582 -1.46 -30.05 -0.47
C HIS A 582 -0.29 -29.11 -0.80
N TYR A 583 -0.58 -27.95 -1.39
CA TYR A 583 0.42 -26.92 -1.69
C TYR A 583 0.63 -26.00 -0.48
N CYS A 584 1.85 -25.45 -0.35
CA CYS A 584 2.21 -24.58 0.77
C CYS A 584 1.35 -23.31 0.85
N TRP A 585 1.15 -22.63 -0.30
CA TRP A 585 0.34 -21.42 -0.40
C TRP A 585 -0.74 -21.55 -1.49
N PRO A 586 -1.86 -22.22 -1.18
CA PRO A 586 -2.91 -22.44 -2.18
C PRO A 586 -3.61 -21.15 -2.64
N LEU A 587 -3.50 -20.06 -1.85
CA LEU A 587 -4.16 -18.79 -2.13
C LEU A 587 -3.22 -17.69 -2.64
N LEU A 588 -1.90 -17.96 -2.76
CA LEU A 588 -0.94 -16.92 -3.14
C LEU A 588 -1.14 -16.51 -4.59
N GLN A 589 -1.53 -15.25 -4.78
CA GLN A 589 -1.79 -14.64 -6.08
C GLN A 589 -0.68 -13.65 -6.47
N ARG A 590 -0.03 -13.04 -5.48
CA ARG A 590 0.89 -11.91 -5.69
C ARG A 590 2.18 -12.10 -4.91
N LEU A 591 3.31 -12.08 -5.61
CA LEU A 591 4.66 -12.18 -5.09
C LEU A 591 5.50 -11.03 -5.64
N SER A 592 6.24 -10.34 -4.77
CA SER A 592 7.27 -9.37 -5.14
C SER A 592 8.50 -9.57 -4.28
N ILE A 593 9.67 -9.73 -4.91
CA ILE A 593 10.94 -9.88 -4.20
C ILE A 593 11.94 -8.82 -4.66
N ASN A 594 12.41 -8.01 -3.71
CA ASN A 594 13.35 -6.89 -3.92
C ASN A 594 12.91 -5.90 -5.01
N ARG A 595 11.60 -5.76 -5.18
CA ARG A 595 11.00 -4.78 -6.08
C ARG A 595 9.88 -4.05 -5.35
N PRO A 596 9.86 -2.71 -5.42
CA PRO A 596 8.82 -1.89 -4.79
C PRO A 596 7.54 -1.87 -5.64
N ILE A 597 7.23 -2.95 -6.36
CA ILE A 597 5.96 -3.04 -7.08
C ILE A 597 4.94 -3.38 -6.00
N GLU A 598 4.18 -2.37 -5.55
CA GLU A 598 3.25 -2.48 -4.42
C GLU A 598 2.23 -3.63 -4.55
N LEU A 599 2.03 -4.14 -5.78
CA LEU A 599 0.96 -5.08 -6.09
C LEU A 599 1.46 -6.48 -6.47
N GLY A 600 2.78 -6.68 -6.57
CA GLY A 600 3.38 -7.99 -6.90
C GLY A 600 3.01 -8.53 -8.29
N ARG A 601 3.44 -9.77 -8.55
CA ARG A 601 3.16 -10.53 -9.78
C ARG A 601 2.68 -11.93 -9.42
N ALA A 602 2.09 -12.66 -10.36
CA ALA A 602 1.87 -14.10 -10.18
C ALA A 602 3.19 -14.79 -9.78
N PRO A 603 3.21 -15.68 -8.78
CA PRO A 603 4.43 -16.30 -8.26
C PRO A 603 5.38 -16.85 -9.34
N GLU A 604 4.88 -17.57 -10.33
CA GLU A 604 5.69 -18.14 -11.42
C GLU A 604 6.30 -17.05 -12.33
N ALA A 605 5.58 -15.94 -12.52
CA ALA A 605 6.06 -14.81 -13.30
C ALA A 605 7.15 -14.03 -12.54
N GLU A 606 7.07 -14.02 -11.21
CA GLU A 606 8.09 -13.43 -10.35
C GLU A 606 9.35 -14.30 -10.27
N LEU A 607 9.20 -15.62 -10.11
CA LEU A 607 10.35 -16.54 -10.12
C LEU A 607 11.07 -16.56 -11.47
N ARG A 608 10.35 -16.58 -12.60
CA ARG A 608 10.97 -16.45 -13.94
C ARG A 608 11.74 -15.15 -14.11
N ARG A 609 11.29 -14.08 -13.46
CA ARG A 609 11.98 -12.79 -13.48
C ARG A 609 13.28 -12.84 -12.66
N LEU A 610 13.26 -13.50 -11.50
CA LEU A 610 14.44 -13.65 -10.66
C LEU A 610 15.47 -14.58 -11.30
N PHE A 611 15.01 -15.62 -12.02
CA PHE A 611 15.85 -16.69 -12.58
C PHE A 611 15.65 -16.87 -14.09
N PRO A 612 15.96 -15.86 -14.93
CA PRO A 612 15.66 -15.88 -16.37
C PRO A 612 16.43 -16.97 -17.14
N THR A 613 17.54 -17.47 -16.60
CA THR A 613 18.42 -18.46 -17.24
C THR A 613 18.08 -19.90 -16.89
N SER A 614 17.10 -20.15 -16.01
CA SER A 614 16.61 -21.50 -15.75
C SER A 614 15.92 -22.03 -17.01
N ARG A 615 16.65 -22.83 -17.81
CA ARG A 615 16.21 -23.39 -19.11
C ARG A 615 14.97 -24.29 -19.02
N THR A 616 14.49 -24.58 -17.82
CA THR A 616 13.19 -25.22 -17.59
C THR A 616 12.07 -24.29 -18.05
N SER A 617 11.52 -24.57 -19.23
CA SER A 617 10.32 -23.94 -19.77
C SER A 617 9.15 -24.15 -18.79
N PHE A 618 8.91 -23.18 -17.90
CA PHE A 618 7.74 -23.18 -17.01
C PHE A 618 6.41 -23.20 -17.78
N SER A 619 6.42 -22.83 -19.07
CA SER A 619 5.27 -22.86 -19.97
C SER A 619 4.74 -24.27 -20.24
N ASP A 620 5.59 -25.30 -20.15
CA ASP A 620 5.19 -26.69 -20.39
C ASP A 620 4.64 -27.37 -19.12
N LEU A 621 4.70 -26.68 -17.98
CA LEU A 621 4.40 -27.23 -16.65
C LEU A 621 3.13 -26.65 -16.03
N ILE A 622 2.33 -25.86 -16.74
CA ILE A 622 1.01 -25.43 -16.26
C ILE A 622 0.09 -26.66 -16.36
N PRO A 623 -0.32 -27.29 -15.25
CA PRO A 623 -1.28 -28.38 -15.31
C PRO A 623 -2.57 -27.77 -15.87
N ARG A 624 -3.09 -28.33 -16.97
CA ARG A 624 -4.47 -28.02 -17.38
C ARG A 624 -5.35 -28.30 -16.16
N PRO A 625 -6.24 -27.37 -15.77
CA PRO A 625 -7.10 -27.60 -14.60
C PRO A 625 -7.83 -28.93 -14.80
N LEU A 626 -7.66 -29.84 -13.85
CA LEU A 626 -8.44 -31.07 -13.76
C LEU A 626 -9.91 -30.64 -13.73
N ARG A 627 -10.66 -31.10 -14.74
CA ARG A 627 -12.09 -30.80 -14.92
C ARG A 627 -12.93 -31.53 -13.90
#